data_AF-A0A3M1HGZ8-F1
#
_entry.id   AF-A0A3M1HGZ8-F1
#
_cell.length_a   1.000
_cell.length_b   1.000
_cell.length_c   1.000
_cell.angle_alpha   90.00
_cell.angle_beta   90.00
_cell.angle_gamma   90.00
#
_symmetry.space_group_name_H-M   'P 1'
#
loop_
_entity.id
_entity.type
_entity.pdbx_description
1 polymer ?
#
loop_
_entity_poly.entity_id
_entity_poly.type
_entity_poly.pdbx_seq_one_letter_code
_entity_poly.pdbx_strand_id
1 'polypeptide(L)' 'MKKIGTVGVLLKAKQVGLLSAIRPEIEQLHQQGFRLSQTVIDAVLLQANE' A
#
# COMPACT_ATOMS: atom_id res chain seq x y z
N MET A 1 12.40 12.63 1.99
CA MET A 1 11.08 12.92 2.59
C MET A 1 10.26 11.62 2.62
N LYS A 2 9.93 11.10 3.81
CA LYS A 2 8.99 9.96 3.93
C LYS A 2 7.57 10.49 3.67
N LYS A 3 7.12 10.46 2.40
CA LYS A 3 5.72 10.75 2.07
C LYS A 3 4.90 9.55 2.52
N ILE A 4 4.18 9.69 3.64
CA ILE A 4 3.12 8.77 4.04
C ILE A 4 1.95 9.06 3.09
N GLY A 5 2.01 8.55 1.86
CA GLY A 5 0.91 8.67 0.90
C GLY A 5 -0.28 7.80 1.32
N THR A 6 -1.32 7.73 0.49
CA THR A 6 -2.50 6.87 0.69
C THR A 6 -2.13 5.42 1.03
N VAL A 7 -1.03 4.92 0.44
CA VAL A 7 -0.55 3.56 0.66
C VAL A 7 -0.01 3.32 2.08
N GLY A 8 0.52 4.35 2.75
CA GLY A 8 0.93 4.20 4.15
C GLY A 8 -0.26 3.99 5.10
N VAL A 9 -1.41 4.56 4.77
CA VAL A 9 -2.67 4.34 5.51
C VAL A 9 -3.19 2.93 5.27
N LEU A 10 -3.16 2.44 4.03
CA LEU A 10 -3.50 1.05 3.71
C LEU A 10 -2.60 0.06 4.44
N LEU A 11 -1.29 0.32 4.48
CA LEU A 11 -0.34 -0.51 5.21
C LEU A 11 -0.68 -0.54 6.70
N LYS A 12 -0.99 0.61 7.29
CA LYS A 12 -1.40 0.67 8.69
C LYS A 12 -2.69 -0.10 8.92
N ALA A 13 -3.68 0.04 8.04
CA ALA A 13 -4.95 -0.69 8.10
C ALA A 13 -4.74 -2.21 8.07
N LYS A 14 -3.84 -2.72 7.22
CA LYS A 14 -3.45 -4.14 7.24
C LYS A 14 -2.76 -4.54 8.55
N GLN A 15 -1.81 -3.74 9.02
CA GLN A 15 -1.10 -4.02 10.28
C GLN A 15 -2.03 -4.06 11.51
N VAL A 16 -3.11 -3.29 11.51
CA VAL A 16 -4.11 -3.31 12.59
C VAL A 16 -5.24 -4.31 12.34
N GLY A 17 -5.16 -5.11 11.27
CA GLY A 17 -6.13 -6.17 10.96
C GLY A 17 -7.44 -5.70 10.31
N LEU A 18 -7.51 -4.46 9.85
CA LEU A 18 -8.69 -3.93 9.12
C LEU A 18 -8.71 -4.36 7.65
N LEU A 19 -7.55 -4.73 7.09
CA LEU A 19 -7.44 -5.25 5.73
C LEU A 19 -6.83 -6.65 5.74
N SER A 20 -7.49 -7.59 5.06
CA SER A 20 -6.98 -8.95 4.89
C SER A 20 -5.81 -9.00 3.89
N ALA A 21 -5.85 -8.20 2.83
CA ALA A 21 -4.82 -8.12 1.79
C ALA A 21 -4.57 -6.66 1.39
N ILE A 22 -3.31 -6.27 1.17
CA ILE A 22 -2.96 -4.91 0.74
C ILE A 22 -2.76 -4.81 -0.78
N ARG A 23 -2.34 -5.90 -1.42
CA ARG A 23 -2.15 -5.96 -2.87
C ARG A 23 -3.37 -5.48 -3.71
N PRO A 24 -4.61 -5.94 -3.47
CA PRO A 24 -5.76 -5.47 -4.26
C PRO A 24 -6.07 -3.99 -4.05
N GLU A 25 -5.80 -3.45 -2.86
CA GLU A 25 -6.01 -2.02 -2.57
C GLU A 25 -4.97 -1.14 -3.28
N ILE A 26 -3.72 -1.59 -3.37
CA ILE A 26 -2.67 -0.90 -4.15
C ILE A 26 -3.03 -0.91 -5.64
N GLU A 27 -3.51 -2.04 -6.18
CA GLU A 27 -3.94 -2.14 -7.57
C GLU A 27 -5.13 -1.20 -7.86
N GLN A 28 -6.11 -1.13 -6.97
CA GLN A 28 -7.23 -0.18 -7.08
C GLN A 28 -6.74 1.27 -7.12
N LEU A 29 -5.80 1.66 -6.25
CA LEU A 29 -5.21 2.99 -6.29
C LEU A 29 -4.52 3.26 -7.62
N HIS A 30 -3.81 2.29 -8.17
CA HIS A 30 -3.18 2.43 -9.47
C HIS A 30 -4.21 2.67 -10.58
N GLN A 31 -5.32 1.91 -10.57
CA GLN A 31 -6.44 2.07 -11.52
C GLN A 31 -7.15 3.42 -11.36
N GLN A 32 -7.22 3.96 -10.15
CA GLN A 32 -7.78 5.28 -9.87
C GLN A 32 -6.87 6.46 -10.28
N GLY A 33 -5.69 6.17 -10.87
CA GLY A 33 -4.76 7.17 -11.37
C GLY A 33 -3.71 7.62 -10.36
N PHE A 34 -3.57 6.94 -9.22
CA PHE A 34 -2.48 7.22 -8.30
C PHE A 34 -1.15 6.71 -8.88
N ARG A 35 -0.20 7.63 -9.04
CA ARG A 35 1.17 7.27 -9.44
C ARG A 35 1.97 6.81 -8.24
N LEU A 36 2.16 5.50 -8.15
CA LEU A 36 3.03 4.84 -7.19
C LEU A 36 4.24 4.28 -7.92
N SER A 37 5.44 4.54 -7.39
CA SER A 37 6.64 3.90 -7.91
C SER A 37 6.70 2.45 -7.46
N GLN A 38 7.26 1.58 -8.30
CA GLN A 38 7.43 0.16 -8.00
C GLN A 38 8.14 -0.06 -6.66
N THR A 39 9.17 0.73 -6.36
CA THR A 39 9.91 0.68 -5.08
C THR A 39 9.03 0.90 -3.86
N VAL A 40 7.98 1.74 -3.96
CA VAL A 40 7.03 1.97 -2.87
C VAL A 40 6.09 0.78 -2.72
N ILE A 41 5.63 0.21 -3.83
CA ILE A 41 4.79 -0.98 -3.85
C ILE A 41 5.53 -2.14 -3.19
N ASP A 42 6.76 -2.41 -3.62
CA ASP A 42 7.59 -3.50 -3.12
C ASP A 42 7.90 -3.33 -1.63
N ALA A 43 8.22 -2.11 -1.18
CA ALA A 43 8.46 -1.82 0.23
C ALA A 43 7.22 -2.00 1.11
N VAL A 44 6.02 -1.74 0.56
CA VAL A 44 4.75 -1.88 1.28
C VAL A 44 4.33 -3.34 1.35
N LEU A 45 4.45 -4.08 0.25
CA LEU A 45 4.23 -5.52 0.19
C LEU A 45 5.15 -6.26 1.18
N LEU A 46 6.44 -5.93 1.18
CA LEU A 46 7.41 -6.47 2.14
C LEU A 46 7.01 -6.20 3.60
N GLN A 47 6.58 -4.97 3.92
CA GLN A 47 6.13 -4.62 5.28
C GLN A 47 4.78 -5.26 5.66
N ALA A 48 3.98 -5.66 4.66
CA ALA A 48 2.72 -6.35 4.85
C ALA A 48 2.87 -7.89 4.86
N ASN A 49 4.08 -8.40 4.63
CA ASN A 49 4.36 -9.83 4.38
C ASN A 49 3.55 -10.42 3.21
N GLU A 50 3.44 -9.68 2.10
CA GLU A 50 2.79 -10.09 0.83
C GLU A 50 3.69 -9.89 -0.40
#